data_AF-A0A2U1PMM6-F1
#
_entry.id   AF-A0A2U1PMM6-F1
#
_cell.length_a   1.000
_cell.length_b   1.000
_cell.length_c   1.000
_cell.angle_alpha   90.00
_cell.angle_beta   90.00
_cell.angle_gamma   90.00
#
_symmetry.space_group_name_H-M   'P 1'
#
loop_
_entity.id
_entity.type
_entity.pdbx_description
1 polymer ?
#
loop_
_entity_poly.entity_id
_entity_poly.type
_entity_poly.pdbx_seq_one_letter_code
_entity_poly.pdbx_strand_id
1 'polypeptide(L)' 'MSRSQQIHVATRNSLRVKTTGRHKDLFFIEDKDMEFGEVIEAPLPKEPLDIVVVCHWLAIEEVKPAIPENALA' A
#
# COMPACT_ATOMS: atom_id res chain seq x y z
N MET A 1 8.22 36.35 4.25
CA MET A 1 8.62 34.95 4.02
C MET A 1 7.76 34.07 4.92
N SER A 2 6.84 33.28 4.37
CA SER A 2 6.01 32.36 5.16
C SER A 2 6.77 31.05 5.36
N ARG A 3 6.97 30.63 6.62
CA ARG A 3 7.65 29.37 6.96
C ARG A 3 6.66 28.23 6.79
N SER A 4 6.96 27.29 5.91
CA SER A 4 6.19 26.04 5.81
C SER A 4 6.43 25.20 7.06
N GLN A 5 5.36 24.70 7.67
CA GLN A 5 5.43 23.76 8.79
C GLN A 5 5.43 22.31 8.27
N GLN A 6 6.13 21.42 8.97
CA GLN A 6 6.16 20.01 8.66
C GLN A 6 4.84 19.36 9.11
N ILE A 7 4.24 18.57 8.22
CA ILE A 7 3.04 17.77 8.52
C ILE A 7 3.49 16.33 8.74
N HIS A 8 3.14 15.74 9.89
CA HIS A 8 3.37 14.33 10.18
C HIS A 8 2.12 13.53 9.85
N VAL A 9 2.28 12.50 9.01
CA VAL A 9 1.20 11.56 8.66
C VAL A 9 1.73 10.15 8.94
N ALA A 10 1.02 9.40 9.78
CA ALA A 10 1.33 8.00 10.06
C ALA A 10 0.31 7.12 9.33
N THR A 11 0.72 6.50 8.23
CA THR A 11 -0.15 5.62 7.44
C THR A 11 0.37 4.19 7.52
N ARG A 12 -0.30 3.34 8.31
CA ARG A 12 -0.08 1.88 8.31
C ARG A 12 -1.02 1.13 7.37
N ASN A 13 -2.23 1.66 7.14
CA ASN A 13 -3.25 1.06 6.30
C ASN A 13 -3.44 1.84 5.00
N SER A 14 -3.93 1.19 3.95
CA SER A 14 -4.43 1.86 2.76
C SER A 14 -5.43 2.95 3.16
N LEU A 15 -5.13 4.22 2.88
CA LEU A 15 -6.06 5.33 3.13
C LEU A 15 -7.34 5.10 2.33
N ARG A 16 -8.44 4.80 3.02
CA ARG A 16 -9.75 4.61 2.39
C ARG A 16 -10.56 5.87 2.59
N VAL A 17 -10.69 6.62 1.51
CA VAL A 17 -11.54 7.81 1.46
C VAL A 17 -12.98 7.36 1.20
N LYS A 18 -13.92 7.83 2.03
CA LYS A 18 -15.36 7.55 1.88
C LYS A 18 -16.07 8.76 1.29
N THR A 19 -17.16 8.52 0.56
CA THR A 19 -18.09 9.55 0.06
C THR A 19 -19.34 9.62 0.92
N THR A 20 -20.00 10.79 0.94
CA THR A 20 -21.33 10.89 1.55
C THR A 20 -22.42 10.53 0.55
N GLY A 21 -23.46 9.82 0.98
CA GLY A 21 -24.60 9.51 0.09
C GLY A 21 -25.41 10.74 -0.35
N ARG A 22 -25.28 11.87 0.37
CA ARG A 22 -26.02 13.12 0.12
C ARG A 22 -25.28 14.08 -0.81
N HIS A 23 -23.94 14.05 -0.80
CA HIS A 23 -23.08 14.93 -1.60
C HIS A 23 -21.97 14.11 -2.26
N LYS A 24 -22.05 13.97 -3.59
CA LYS A 24 -21.15 13.11 -4.40
C LYS A 24 -19.69 13.56 -4.36
N ASP A 25 -19.44 14.84 -4.09
CA ASP A 25 -18.11 15.45 -4.15
C ASP A 25 -17.52 15.70 -2.75
N LEU A 26 -18.21 15.23 -1.70
CA LEU A 26 -17.72 15.33 -0.33
C LEU A 26 -17.05 14.02 0.08
N PHE A 27 -15.76 14.13 0.39
CA PHE A 27 -14.89 13.02 0.76
C PHE A 27 -14.38 13.20 2.19
N PHE A 28 -14.35 12.12 2.96
CA PHE A 28 -13.81 12.13 4.32
C PHE A 28 -13.02 10.85 4.60
N ILE A 29 -12.08 10.93 5.53
CA ILE A 29 -11.42 9.77 6.11
C ILE A 29 -12.20 9.43 7.38
N GLU A 30 -12.69 8.20 7.47
CA GLU A 30 -13.21 7.70 8.74
C GLU A 30 -12.00 7.32 9.60
N ASP A 31 -11.68 8.20 10.54
CA ASP A 31 -10.66 7.94 11.55
C ASP A 31 -11.37 7.50 12.84
N LYS A 32 -11.07 6.29 13.30
CA LYS A 32 -11.67 5.74 14.52
C LYS A 32 -10.62 5.75 15.59
N ASP A 33 -10.95 6.33 16.74
CA ASP A 33 -10.12 6.25 17.92
C ASP A 33 -9.93 4.78 18.33
N MET A 34 -8.70 4.42 18.69
CA MET A 34 -8.34 3.09 19.19
C MET A 34 -7.90 3.21 20.64
N GLU A 35 -8.26 2.21 21.46
CA GLU A 35 -7.75 2.17 22.83
C GLU A 35 -6.30 1.67 22.87
N PHE A 36 -5.51 2.16 23.82
CA PHE A 36 -4.12 1.73 23.96
C PHE A 36 -3.99 0.21 24.20
N GLY A 37 -4.93 -0.38 24.93
CA GLY A 37 -4.98 -1.83 25.15
C GLY A 37 -5.06 -2.61 23.84
N GLU A 38 -5.92 -2.18 22.91
CA GLU A 38 -6.07 -2.81 21.59
C GLU A 38 -4.77 -2.75 20.77
N VAL A 39 -4.02 -1.65 20.87
CA VAL A 39 -2.75 -1.48 20.15
C VAL A 39 -1.64 -2.33 20.76
N ILE A 40 -1.60 -2.44 22.10
CA ILE A 40 -0.59 -3.21 22.83
C ILE A 40 -0.82 -4.71 22.67
N GLU A 41 -2.08 -5.14 22.71
CA GLU A 41 -2.48 -6.54 22.59
C GLU A 41 -2.58 -7.01 21.12
N ALA A 42 -2.47 -6.09 20.16
CA ALA A 42 -2.49 -6.43 18.75
C ALA A 42 -1.38 -7.46 18.42
N PRO A 43 -1.72 -8.53 17.68
CA PRO A 43 -0.72 -9.51 17.26
C PRO A 43 0.34 -8.83 16.38
N LEU A 44 1.59 -9.26 16.52
CA LEU A 44 2.66 -8.79 15.67
C LEU A 44 2.34 -9.13 14.20
N PRO A 45 2.65 -8.22 13.25
CA PRO A 45 2.56 -8.54 11.83
C PRO A 45 3.38 -9.79 11.51
N LYS A 46 2.88 -10.59 10.57
CA LYS A 46 3.66 -11.71 10.05
C LYS A 46 4.94 -11.19 9.43
N GLU A 47 6.03 -11.90 9.70
CA GLU A 47 7.31 -11.61 9.07
C GLU A 47 7.15 -11.68 7.55
N PRO A 48 7.72 -10.73 6.79
CA PRO A 48 7.84 -10.87 5.35
C PRO A 48 8.53 -12.19 5.01
N LEU A 49 8.20 -12.77 3.85
CA LEU A 49 9.00 -13.88 3.35
C LEU A 49 10.44 -13.39 3.10
N ASP A 50 11.39 -14.32 3.23
CA ASP A 50 12.79 -14.04 2.90
C ASP A 50 12.92 -13.43 1.51
N ILE A 51 13.76 -12.39 1.42
CA ILE A 51 14.02 -11.70 0.17
C ILE A 51 14.88 -12.61 -0.70
N VAL A 52 14.31 -13.03 -1.84
CA VAL A 52 15.00 -13.87 -2.83
C VAL A 52 15.03 -13.18 -4.19
N VAL A 53 16.14 -13.35 -4.90
CA VAL A 53 16.28 -12.89 -6.29
C VAL A 53 16.15 -14.10 -7.20
N VAL A 54 15.21 -14.04 -8.15
CA VAL A 54 15.00 -15.08 -9.17
C VAL A 54 15.25 -14.48 -10.55
N CYS A 55 16.19 -15.05 -11.29
CA CYS A 55 16.53 -14.61 -12.64
C CYS A 55 15.68 -15.35 -13.68
N HIS A 56 15.12 -14.63 -14.65
CA HIS A 56 14.50 -15.21 -15.84
C HIS A 56 14.81 -14.36 -17.08
N TRP A 57 14.56 -14.90 -18.26
CA TRP A 57 14.83 -14.22 -19.53
C TRP A 57 13.63 -13.37 -19.94
N LEU A 58 13.79 -12.05 -19.99
CA LEU A 58 12.75 -11.14 -20.49
C LEU A 58 12.70 -11.12 -22.03
N ALA A 59 13.88 -11.12 -22.68
CA ALA A 59 14.03 -11.13 -24.13
C ALA A 59 15.30 -11.89 -24.54
N ILE A 60 15.21 -12.62 -25.65
CA ILE A 60 16.34 -13.20 -26.38
C ILE A 60 16.26 -12.64 -27.78
N GLU A 61 17.32 -11.98 -28.27
CA GLU A 61 17.31 -11.42 -29.64
C GLU A 61 16.05 -10.57 -29.91
N GLU A 62 15.66 -9.74 -28.94
CA GLU A 62 14.46 -8.89 -28.99
C GLU A 62 13.10 -9.64 -28.96
N VAL A 63 13.10 -10.98 -28.96
CA VAL A 63 11.91 -11.82 -28.84
C VAL A 63 11.64 -12.17 -27.38
N LYS A 64 10.40 -11.99 -26.91
CA LYS A 64 9.95 -12.39 -25.57
C LYS A 64 9.71 -13.91 -25.52
N PRO A 65 10.45 -14.68 -24.72
CA PRO A 65 10.23 -16.12 -24.60
C PRO A 65 8.85 -16.45 -24.05
N ALA A 66 8.22 -17.52 -24.57
CA ALA A 66 6.97 -18.06 -24.05
C ALA A 66 7.20 -18.90 -22.77
N ILE A 67 7.59 -18.22 -21.69
CA ILE A 67 7.82 -18.80 -20.36
C ILE A 67 6.79 -18.27 -19.35
N PRO A 68 6.49 -18.97 -18.24
CA PRO A 68 5.48 -18.56 -17.27
C PRO A 68 5.69 -17.17 -16.66
N GLU A 69 6.95 -16.76 -16.47
CA GLU A 69 7.36 -15.47 -15.90
C GLU A 69 7.07 -14.29 -16.85
N ASN A 70 6.86 -14.60 -18.13
CA ASN A 70 6.63 -13.64 -19.19
C ASN A 70 5.13 -13.60 -19.54
N ALA A 71 4.43 -12.53 -19.12
CA ALA A 71 3.00 -12.35 -19.43
C ALA A 71 2.73 -12.50 -20.94
N LEU A 72 1.70 -13.27 -21.30
CA LEU A 72 1.21 -13.33 -22.67
C LEU A 72 0.56 -11.97 -23.00
N ALA A 73 0.93 -11.40 -24.14
CA ALA A 73 0.34 -10.16 -24.65
C ALA A 73 -1.09 -10.39 -25.12
#